data_AF-A0AB39XLH9-F1
#
_entry.id   AF-A0AB39XLH9-F1
#
_cell.length_a   1.000
_cell.length_b   1.000
_cell.length_c   1.000
_cell.angle_alpha   90.00
_cell.angle_beta   90.00
_cell.angle_gamma   90.00
#
_symmetry.space_group_name_H-M   'P 1'
#
loop_
_entity.id
_entity.type
_entity.pdbx_description
1 polymer ?
#
loop_
_entity_poly.entity_id
_entity_poly.type
_entity_poly.pdbx_seq_one_letter_code
_entity_poly.pdbx_strand_id
1 'polypeptide(L)'
;MSSFGLFLAILICLAVLLLMTYAAYTLSLGHSGELYVIFYIFSLFAFVSLPLHAAALASGQEIEDFLGPLKFAYSVLTNTEDEIYFVLGILYLGIGPQILTYVLSGFFGSAALPMFVRQIQTIAILSLVKFMAGLSGIMSGKVLASVYFGRPTAVDTILALVSLYIALWGAFIHYFGNELF
;
A
#
# COMPACT_ATOMS: atom_id res chain seq x y z
N MET A 1 -1.49 -6.86 -29.17
CA MET A 1 -1.64 -7.82 -28.04
C MET A 1 -2.40 -9.03 -28.55
N SER A 2 -1.99 -10.25 -28.20
CA SER A 2 -2.77 -11.46 -28.50
C SER A 2 -4.10 -11.41 -27.73
N SER A 3 -5.18 -11.91 -28.33
CA SER A 3 -6.50 -12.03 -27.68
C SER A 3 -6.44 -12.75 -26.32
N PHE A 4 -5.51 -13.69 -26.20
CA PHE A 4 -5.21 -14.40 -24.95
C PHE A 4 -4.66 -13.49 -23.84
N GLY A 5 -3.74 -12.57 -24.15
CA GLY A 5 -3.16 -11.68 -23.14
C GLY A 5 -4.17 -10.69 -22.56
N LEU A 6 -5.10 -10.22 -23.40
CA LEU A 6 -6.19 -9.34 -22.95
C LEU A 6 -7.19 -10.09 -22.07
N PHE A 7 -7.54 -11.33 -22.43
CA PHE A 7 -8.39 -12.19 -21.60
C PHE A 7 -7.79 -12.44 -20.21
N LEU A 8 -6.50 -12.78 -20.15
CA LEU A 8 -5.80 -13.01 -18.89
C LEU A 8 -5.77 -11.76 -18.00
N ALA A 9 -5.50 -10.59 -18.58
CA ALA A 9 -5.49 -9.32 -17.84
C ALA A 9 -6.86 -8.99 -17.23
N ILE A 10 -7.95 -9.20 -17.98
CA ILE A 10 -9.32 -9.00 -17.48
C ILE A 10 -9.61 -9.95 -16.32
N LEU A 11 -9.22 -11.23 -16.46
CA LEU A 11 -9.46 -12.24 -15.43
C LEU A 11 -8.70 -11.91 -14.13
N ILE A 12 -7.46 -11.44 -14.23
CA ILE A 12 -6.68 -10.97 -13.09
C ILE A 12 -7.36 -9.76 -12.43
N CYS A 13 -7.76 -8.75 -13.21
CA CYS A 13 -8.47 -7.59 -12.67
C CYS A 13 -9.75 -7.97 -11.94
N LEU A 14 -10.54 -8.89 -12.51
CA LEU A 14 -11.78 -9.34 -11.91
C LEU A 14 -11.54 -10.10 -10.59
N ALA A 15 -10.52 -10.98 -10.57
CA ALA A 15 -10.13 -11.69 -9.36
C ALA A 15 -9.68 -10.71 -8.26
N VAL A 16 -8.85 -9.72 -8.59
CA VAL A 16 -8.39 -8.69 -7.65
C VAL A 16 -9.58 -7.88 -7.11
N LEU A 17 -10.50 -7.45 -7.97
CA LEU A 17 -11.69 -6.69 -7.55
C LEU A 17 -12.60 -7.48 -6.61
N LEU A 18 -12.80 -8.78 -6.88
CA LEU A 18 -13.59 -9.65 -6.00
C LEU A 18 -12.92 -9.80 -4.63
N LEU A 19 -11.61 -10.03 -4.60
CA LEU A 19 -10.83 -10.13 -3.36
C LEU A 19 -10.85 -8.82 -2.57
N MET A 20 -10.73 -7.67 -3.24
CA MET A 20 -10.84 -6.35 -2.61
C MET A 20 -12.21 -6.13 -2.00
N THR A 21 -13.27 -6.50 -2.71
CA THR A 21 -14.65 -6.35 -2.23
C THR A 21 -14.89 -7.23 -1.01
N TYR A 22 -14.36 -8.46 -1.03
CA TYR A 22 -14.41 -9.36 0.12
C TYR A 22 -13.63 -8.81 1.33
N ALA A 23 -12.41 -8.31 1.11
CA ALA A 23 -11.59 -7.70 2.16
C ALA A 23 -12.25 -6.45 2.76
N ALA A 24 -12.80 -5.58 1.92
CA ALA A 24 -13.53 -4.40 2.36
C ALA A 24 -14.81 -4.76 3.10
N TYR A 25 -15.58 -5.74 2.62
CA TYR A 25 -16.79 -6.22 3.28
C TYR A 25 -16.48 -6.77 4.67
N THR A 26 -15.49 -7.64 4.78
CA THR A 26 -15.08 -8.19 6.08
C THR A 26 -14.60 -7.11 7.05
N LEU A 27 -13.73 -6.20 6.62
CA LEU A 27 -13.34 -5.02 7.40
C LEU A 27 -14.54 -4.17 7.84
N SER A 28 -15.54 -3.99 6.97
CA SER A 28 -16.72 -3.18 7.30
C SER A 28 -17.58 -3.78 8.43
N LEU A 29 -17.52 -5.09 8.66
CA LEU A 29 -18.31 -5.77 9.70
C LEU A 29 -17.76 -5.55 11.12
N GLY A 30 -16.44 -5.45 11.29
CA GLY A 30 -15.79 -5.33 12.60
C GLY A 30 -15.01 -4.02 12.82
N HIS A 31 -14.47 -3.45 11.75
CA HIS A 31 -13.46 -2.37 11.78
C HIS A 31 -13.78 -1.30 10.73
N SER A 32 -15.04 -0.83 10.76
CA SER A 32 -15.52 0.16 9.79
C SER A 32 -14.75 1.48 9.85
N GLY A 33 -14.32 1.91 11.05
CA GLY A 33 -13.55 3.15 11.23
C GLY A 33 -12.21 3.13 10.50
N GLU A 34 -11.51 2.00 10.58
CA GLU A 34 -10.19 1.80 9.99
C GLU A 34 -10.29 1.65 8.47
N LEU A 35 -11.36 1.01 7.99
CA LEU A 35 -11.72 1.01 6.58
C LEU A 35 -11.92 2.45 6.06
N TYR A 36 -12.66 3.29 6.79
CA TYR A 36 -12.84 4.69 6.41
C TYR A 36 -11.51 5.44 6.33
N VAL A 37 -10.59 5.25 7.28
CA VAL A 37 -9.27 5.90 7.25
C VAL A 37 -8.49 5.51 6.00
N ILE A 38 -8.49 4.23 5.63
CA ILE A 38 -7.82 3.75 4.41
C ILE A 38 -8.42 4.41 3.17
N PHE A 39 -9.75 4.45 3.08
CA PHE A 39 -10.44 5.11 1.97
C PHE A 39 -10.22 6.62 1.94
N TYR A 40 -10.09 7.29 3.09
CA TYR A 40 -9.77 8.71 3.15
C TYR A 40 -8.36 9.00 2.65
N ILE A 41 -7.37 8.19 3.05
CA ILE A 41 -5.99 8.31 2.55
C ILE A 41 -5.99 8.11 1.03
N PHE A 42 -6.59 7.01 0.55
CA PHE A 42 -6.74 6.73 -0.87
C PHE A 42 -7.38 7.91 -1.63
N SER A 43 -8.52 8.40 -1.14
CA SER A 43 -9.30 9.46 -1.80
C SER A 43 -8.54 10.78 -1.82
N LEU A 44 -7.84 11.13 -0.74
CA LEU A 44 -7.01 12.33 -0.66
C LEU A 44 -5.91 12.31 -1.73
N PHE A 45 -5.15 11.21 -1.82
CA PHE A 45 -4.08 11.07 -2.79
C PHE A 45 -4.61 10.99 -4.22
N ALA A 46 -5.74 10.31 -4.47
CA ALA A 46 -6.39 10.30 -5.78
C ALA A 46 -6.85 11.70 -6.20
N PHE A 47 -7.46 12.45 -5.28
CA PHE A 47 -7.96 13.79 -5.54
C PHE A 47 -6.84 14.79 -5.85
N VAL A 48 -5.71 14.71 -5.13
CA VAL A 48 -4.56 15.61 -5.37
C VAL A 48 -3.78 15.20 -6.61
N SER A 49 -3.59 13.90 -6.85
CA SER A 49 -2.79 13.42 -7.99
C SER A 49 -3.48 13.59 -9.33
N LEU A 50 -4.81 13.50 -9.40
CA LEU A 50 -5.58 13.67 -10.62
C LEU A 50 -5.29 15.01 -11.35
N PRO A 51 -5.48 16.20 -10.74
CA PRO A 51 -5.21 17.46 -11.40
C PRO A 51 -3.72 17.65 -11.72
N LEU A 52 -2.81 17.13 -10.89
CA LEU A 52 -1.37 17.21 -11.13
C LEU A 52 -0.96 16.40 -12.37
N HIS A 53 -1.41 15.15 -12.47
CA HIS A 53 -1.17 14.34 -13.67
C HIS A 53 -1.86 14.89 -14.90
N ALA A 54 -3.07 15.43 -14.76
CA ALA A 54 -3.77 16.09 -15.87
C ALA A 54 -2.98 17.32 -16.38
N ALA A 55 -2.46 18.14 -15.47
CA ALA A 55 -1.67 19.33 -15.83
C ALA A 55 -0.31 18.96 -16.45
N ALA A 56 0.37 17.93 -15.94
CA ALA A 56 1.60 17.42 -16.52
C ALA A 56 1.38 16.90 -17.96
N LEU A 57 0.34 16.09 -18.15
CA LEU A 57 -0.04 15.56 -19.48
C LEU A 57 -0.42 16.69 -20.45
N ALA A 58 -1.18 17.69 -19.99
CA ALA A 58 -1.52 18.86 -20.81
C ALA A 58 -0.30 19.67 -21.25
N SER A 59 0.73 19.72 -20.40
CA SER A 59 2.01 20.40 -20.68
C SER A 59 2.98 19.56 -21.51
N GLY A 60 2.64 18.30 -21.79
CA GLY A 60 3.51 17.35 -22.50
C GLY A 60 4.76 16.96 -21.72
N GLN A 61 4.77 17.17 -20.40
CA GLN A 61 5.89 16.86 -19.51
C GLN A 61 5.58 15.61 -18.69
N GLU A 62 6.63 14.91 -18.26
CA GLU A 62 6.48 13.90 -17.21
C GLU A 62 6.16 14.57 -15.86
N ILE A 63 5.46 13.85 -14.99
CA ILE A 63 5.03 14.40 -13.69
C ILE A 63 6.20 14.89 -12.85
N GLU A 64 7.35 14.21 -12.93
CA GLU A 64 8.54 14.57 -12.17
C GLU A 64 9.13 15.91 -12.62
N ASP A 65 9.14 16.16 -13.93
CA ASP A 65 9.65 17.41 -14.49
C ASP A 65 8.65 18.56 -14.24
N PHE A 66 7.35 18.27 -14.34
CA PHE A 66 6.29 19.23 -14.06
C PHE A 66 6.31 19.73 -12.60
N LEU A 67 6.63 18.84 -11.65
CA LEU A 67 6.68 19.18 -10.23
C LEU A 67 7.92 19.97 -9.82
N GLY A 68 8.99 19.96 -10.61
CA GLY A 68 10.23 20.69 -10.35
C GLY A 68 10.76 20.46 -8.92
N PRO A 69 10.78 21.48 -8.04
CA PRO A 69 11.24 21.33 -6.65
C PRO A 69 10.47 20.28 -5.83
N LEU A 70 9.19 20.03 -6.16
CA LEU A 70 8.35 19.06 -5.45
C LEU A 70 8.57 17.61 -5.93
N LYS A 71 9.45 17.40 -6.91
CA LYS A 71 9.84 16.06 -7.38
C LYS A 71 10.29 15.14 -6.25
N PHE A 72 11.04 15.67 -5.29
CA PHE A 72 11.50 14.89 -4.14
C PHE A 72 10.34 14.31 -3.33
N ALA A 73 9.32 15.12 -3.03
CA ALA A 73 8.16 14.67 -2.26
C ALA A 73 7.38 13.58 -3.03
N TYR A 74 7.21 13.75 -4.35
CA TYR A 74 6.56 12.74 -5.18
C TYR A 74 7.35 11.43 -5.23
N SER A 75 8.68 11.51 -5.36
CA SER A 75 9.56 10.34 -5.37
C SER A 75 9.47 9.57 -4.05
N VAL A 76 9.47 10.26 -2.89
CA VAL A 76 9.33 9.61 -1.59
C VAL A 76 7.97 8.93 -1.43
N LEU A 77 6.90 9.55 -1.93
CA LEU A 77 5.54 9.00 -1.84
C LEU A 77 5.28 7.83 -2.79
N THR A 78 6.16 7.60 -3.78
CA THR A 78 5.99 6.56 -4.80
C THR A 78 7.08 5.49 -4.80
N ASN A 79 8.17 5.69 -4.05
CA ASN A 79 9.26 4.73 -3.97
C ASN A 79 8.93 3.56 -3.04
N THR A 80 8.47 2.46 -3.65
CA THR A 80 8.12 1.23 -2.93
C THR A 80 9.35 0.55 -2.31
N GLU A 81 10.52 0.67 -2.92
CA GLU A 81 11.74 0.03 -2.40
C GLU A 81 12.17 0.68 -1.08
N ASP A 82 12.19 2.01 -1.05
CA ASP A 82 12.54 2.76 0.16
C ASP A 82 11.56 2.49 1.31
N GLU A 83 10.27 2.40 1.04
CA GLU A 83 9.27 2.05 2.07
C GLU A 83 9.50 0.62 2.59
N ILE A 84 9.80 -0.35 1.72
CA ILE A 84 10.11 -1.72 2.16
C ILE A 84 11.36 -1.72 3.03
N TYR A 85 12.42 -1.03 2.65
CA TYR A 85 13.63 -0.93 3.47
C TYR A 85 13.37 -0.22 4.79
N PHE A 86 12.52 0.81 4.81
CA PHE A 86 12.11 1.50 6.02
C PHE A 86 11.36 0.57 6.98
N VAL A 87 10.36 -0.16 6.47
CA VAL A 87 9.58 -1.14 7.25
C VAL A 87 10.48 -2.27 7.78
N LEU A 88 11.35 -2.82 6.93
CA LEU A 88 12.33 -3.84 7.34
C LEU A 88 13.32 -3.30 8.37
N GLY A 89 13.74 -2.04 8.25
CA GLY A 89 14.59 -1.36 9.22
C GLY A 89 13.93 -1.25 10.59
N ILE A 90 12.66 -0.84 10.64
CA ILE A 90 11.87 -0.80 11.89
C ILE A 90 11.78 -2.20 12.52
N LEU A 91 11.44 -3.21 11.73
CA LEU A 91 11.35 -4.59 12.21
C LEU A 91 12.69 -5.10 12.71
N TYR A 92 13.77 -4.89 11.96
CA TYR A 92 15.11 -5.33 12.33
C TYR A 92 15.60 -4.68 13.62
N LEU A 93 15.52 -3.35 13.71
CA LEU A 93 15.99 -2.61 14.88
C LEU A 93 15.13 -2.86 16.11
N GLY A 94 13.81 -3.07 15.92
CA GLY A 94 12.88 -3.27 17.01
C GLY A 94 12.83 -4.71 17.52
N ILE A 95 12.73 -5.68 16.61
CA ILE A 95 12.54 -7.10 16.93
C ILE A 95 13.88 -7.83 17.06
N GLY A 96 14.89 -7.45 16.27
CA GLY A 96 16.21 -8.10 16.25
C GLY A 96 16.86 -8.22 17.64
N PRO A 97 16.98 -7.13 18.41
CA PRO A 97 17.53 -7.19 19.77
C PRO A 97 16.72 -8.09 20.72
N GLN A 98 15.39 -8.14 20.56
CA GLN A 98 14.51 -8.96 21.40
C GLN A 98 14.68 -10.45 21.10
N ILE A 99 14.77 -10.84 19.82
CA ILE A 99 15.04 -12.23 19.43
C ILE A 99 16.41 -12.66 19.96
N LEU A 100 17.44 -11.82 19.79
CA LEU A 100 18.78 -12.14 20.27
C LEU A 100 18.80 -12.34 21.79
N THR A 101 18.14 -11.46 22.53
CA THR A 101 18.02 -11.58 23.99
C THR A 101 17.29 -12.86 24.39
N TYR A 102 16.18 -13.18 23.71
CA TYR A 102 15.42 -14.41 23.97
C TYR A 102 16.28 -15.67 23.76
N VAL A 103 17.02 -15.73 22.65
CA VAL A 103 17.94 -16.84 22.33
C VAL A 103 19.03 -16.97 23.39
N LEU A 104 19.68 -15.86 23.76
CA LEU A 104 20.71 -15.84 24.80
C LEU A 104 20.14 -16.30 26.14
N SER A 105 19.00 -15.76 26.56
CA SER A 105 18.34 -16.16 27.81
C SER A 105 17.89 -17.62 27.80
N GLY A 106 17.54 -18.18 26.64
CA GLY A 106 17.25 -19.60 26.46
C GLY A 106 18.45 -20.49 26.77
N PHE A 107 19.66 -20.11 26.35
CA PHE A 107 20.89 -20.84 26.68
C PHE A 107 21.20 -20.84 28.18
N PHE A 108 20.77 -19.82 28.92
CA PHE A 108 20.99 -19.69 30.37
C PHE A 108 19.77 -20.12 31.22
N GLY A 109 18.73 -20.70 30.61
CA GLY A 109 17.54 -21.20 31.33
C GLY A 109 16.66 -20.10 31.97
N SER A 110 16.79 -18.84 31.50
CA SER A 110 16.06 -17.68 32.02
C SER A 110 15.30 -16.95 30.91
N ALA A 111 14.69 -17.71 29.99
CA ALA A 111 13.95 -17.13 28.86
C ALA A 111 12.65 -16.46 29.34
N ALA A 112 12.60 -15.13 29.24
CA ALA A 112 11.37 -14.35 29.36
C ALA A 112 10.80 -14.07 27.96
N LEU A 113 9.46 -14.10 27.82
CA LEU A 113 8.78 -13.83 26.55
C LEU A 113 9.05 -12.39 26.07
N PRO A 114 9.31 -12.18 24.76
CA PRO A 114 9.55 -10.84 24.23
C PRO A 114 8.25 -10.02 24.24
N MET A 115 8.29 -8.84 24.88
CA MET A 115 7.09 -8.07 25.19
C MET A 115 6.65 -7.08 24.10
N PHE A 116 7.57 -6.58 23.27
CA PHE A 116 7.32 -5.45 22.36
C PHE A 116 7.19 -5.86 20.89
N VAL A 117 7.32 -7.14 20.57
CA VAL A 117 7.31 -7.63 19.18
C VAL A 117 5.99 -7.31 18.49
N ARG A 118 4.86 -7.51 19.19
CA ARG A 118 3.51 -7.27 18.64
C ARG A 118 3.31 -5.79 18.30
N GLN A 119 3.71 -4.88 19.19
CA GLN A 119 3.55 -3.43 18.99
C GLN A 119 4.41 -2.93 17.81
N ILE A 120 5.63 -3.45 17.67
CA ILE A 120 6.53 -3.08 16.57
C ILE A 120 5.99 -3.61 15.24
N GLN A 121 5.49 -4.85 15.21
CA GLN A 121 4.80 -5.40 14.04
C GLN A 121 3.57 -4.58 13.66
N THR A 122 2.77 -4.15 14.64
CA THR A 122 1.61 -3.27 14.43
C THR A 122 2.03 -1.97 13.73
N ILE A 123 3.06 -1.30 14.23
CA ILE A 123 3.55 -0.05 13.63
C ILE A 123 4.03 -0.28 12.19
N ALA A 124 4.80 -1.35 11.97
CA ALA A 124 5.33 -1.71 10.66
C ALA A 124 4.21 -1.98 9.63
N ILE A 125 3.21 -2.81 10.01
CA ILE A 125 2.08 -3.15 9.14
C ILE A 125 1.23 -1.90 8.85
N LEU A 126 0.96 -1.07 9.86
CA LEU A 126 0.19 0.16 9.67
C LEU A 126 0.92 1.19 8.79
N SER A 127 2.24 1.28 8.85
CA SER A 127 3.03 2.10 7.91
C SER A 127 2.80 1.63 6.48
N LEU A 128 2.97 0.33 6.24
CA LEU A 128 2.80 -0.26 4.92
C LEU A 128 1.38 -0.09 4.37
N VAL A 129 0.34 -0.31 5.20
CA VAL A 129 -1.06 -0.11 4.79
C VAL A 129 -1.30 1.34 4.33
N LYS A 130 -0.79 2.33 5.08
CA LYS A 130 -0.93 3.75 4.72
C LYS A 130 -0.21 4.09 3.43
N PHE A 131 1.02 3.60 3.27
CA PHE A 131 1.80 3.79 2.05
C PHE A 131 1.07 3.21 0.84
N MET A 132 0.61 1.96 0.92
CA MET A 132 -0.08 1.29 -0.18
C MET A 132 -1.43 1.94 -0.53
N ALA A 133 -2.17 2.45 0.46
CA ALA A 133 -3.38 3.21 0.24
C ALA A 133 -3.10 4.54 -0.49
N GLY A 134 -2.04 5.25 -0.09
CA GLY A 134 -1.61 6.48 -0.73
C GLY A 134 -1.11 6.26 -2.15
N LEU A 135 -0.24 5.27 -2.35
CA LEU A 135 0.28 4.87 -3.66
C LEU A 135 -0.86 4.52 -4.63
N SER A 136 -1.84 3.74 -4.15
CA SER A 136 -3.02 3.42 -4.96
C SER A 136 -3.82 4.66 -5.37
N GLY A 137 -3.98 5.62 -4.45
CA GLY A 137 -4.58 6.91 -4.76
C GLY A 137 -3.83 7.64 -5.87
N ILE A 138 -2.50 7.76 -5.75
CA ILE A 138 -1.64 8.42 -6.75
C ILE A 138 -1.78 7.75 -8.12
N MET A 139 -1.70 6.41 -8.16
CA MET A 139 -1.81 5.65 -9.42
C MET A 139 -3.20 5.77 -10.03
N SER A 140 -4.25 5.78 -9.20
CA SER A 140 -5.63 6.00 -9.68
C SER A 140 -5.80 7.38 -10.31
N GLY A 141 -5.22 8.43 -9.74
CA GLY A 141 -5.24 9.77 -10.34
C GLY A 141 -4.50 9.82 -11.68
N LYS A 142 -3.35 9.15 -11.79
CA LYS A 142 -2.62 8.98 -13.06
C LYS A 142 -3.49 8.29 -14.12
N VAL A 143 -4.14 7.18 -13.77
CA VAL A 143 -5.01 6.42 -14.68
C VAL A 143 -6.18 7.29 -15.14
N LEU A 144 -6.89 7.93 -14.22
CA LEU A 144 -8.03 8.80 -14.54
C LEU A 144 -7.62 9.97 -15.44
N ALA A 145 -6.48 10.60 -15.18
CA ALA A 145 -5.93 11.64 -16.06
C ALA A 145 -5.61 11.07 -17.46
N SER A 146 -4.98 9.89 -17.53
CA SER A 146 -4.64 9.24 -18.80
C SER A 146 -5.87 8.87 -19.64
N VAL A 147 -6.97 8.45 -18.99
CA VAL A 147 -8.25 8.15 -19.64
C VAL A 147 -8.86 9.42 -20.23
N TYR A 148 -8.82 10.53 -19.48
CA TYR A 148 -9.32 11.82 -19.95
C TYR A 148 -8.58 12.32 -21.21
N PHE A 149 -7.26 12.12 -21.30
CA PHE A 149 -6.44 12.49 -22.46
C PHE A 149 -6.34 11.39 -23.54
N GLY A 150 -7.11 10.30 -23.43
CA GLY A 150 -7.17 9.24 -24.44
C GLY A 150 -5.91 8.38 -24.56
N ARG A 151 -5.08 8.30 -23.50
CA ARG A 151 -3.86 7.49 -23.43
C ARG A 151 -3.88 6.48 -22.27
N PRO A 152 -4.89 5.61 -22.15
CA PRO A 152 -4.99 4.69 -21.02
C PRO A 152 -3.87 3.65 -21.03
N THR A 153 -3.17 3.52 -19.91
CA THR A 153 -2.12 2.53 -19.68
C THR A 153 -2.65 1.40 -18.80
N ALA A 154 -2.84 0.22 -19.37
CA ALA A 154 -3.36 -0.95 -18.65
C ALA A 154 -2.51 -1.34 -17.42
N VAL A 155 -1.20 -1.10 -17.49
CA VAL A 155 -0.25 -1.38 -16.40
C VAL A 155 -0.54 -0.53 -15.17
N ASP A 156 -0.79 0.78 -15.35
CA ASP A 156 -1.05 1.69 -14.23
C ASP A 156 -2.37 1.36 -13.54
N THR A 157 -3.38 0.93 -14.31
CA THR A 157 -4.67 0.46 -13.75
C THR A 157 -4.50 -0.79 -12.90
N ILE A 158 -3.72 -1.77 -13.37
CA ILE A 158 -3.45 -3.00 -12.61
C ILE A 158 -2.69 -2.66 -11.33
N LEU A 159 -1.67 -1.81 -11.41
CA LEU A 159 -0.89 -1.38 -10.24
C LEU A 159 -1.74 -0.63 -9.21
N ALA A 160 -2.65 0.24 -9.64
CA ALA A 160 -3.57 0.94 -8.75
C ALA A 160 -4.50 -0.03 -7.99
N LEU A 161 -5.05 -1.03 -8.68
CA LEU A 161 -5.92 -2.05 -8.08
C LEU A 161 -5.16 -2.97 -7.12
N VAL A 162 -3.97 -3.45 -7.54
CA VAL A 162 -3.13 -4.33 -6.72
C VAL A 162 -2.66 -3.63 -5.45
N SER A 163 -2.27 -2.36 -5.54
CA SER A 163 -1.85 -1.59 -4.36
C SER A 163 -2.98 -1.36 -3.38
N LEU A 164 -4.20 -1.06 -3.86
CA LEU A 164 -5.37 -0.93 -2.99
C LEU A 164 -5.75 -2.26 -2.34
N TYR A 165 -5.66 -3.36 -3.09
CA TYR A 165 -5.86 -4.70 -2.55
C TYR A 165 -4.89 -4.99 -1.42
N ILE A 166 -3.59 -4.72 -1.60
CA ILE A 166 -2.58 -4.95 -0.55
C ILE A 166 -2.89 -4.10 0.69
N ALA A 167 -3.32 -2.85 0.53
CA ALA A 167 -3.71 -2.00 1.66
C ALA A 167 -4.91 -2.58 2.43
N LEU A 168 -5.97 -2.99 1.71
CA LEU A 168 -7.18 -3.59 2.31
C LEU A 168 -6.87 -4.94 2.96
N TRP A 169 -6.07 -5.79 2.31
CA TRP A 169 -5.71 -7.10 2.83
C TRP A 169 -4.77 -7.00 4.03
N GLY A 170 -3.79 -6.10 3.98
CA GLY A 170 -2.89 -5.82 5.11
C GLY A 170 -3.66 -5.32 6.34
N ALA A 171 -4.65 -4.45 6.13
CA ALA A 171 -5.56 -4.02 7.19
C ALA A 171 -6.43 -5.18 7.72
N PHE A 172 -7.00 -5.99 6.84
CA PHE A 172 -7.79 -7.15 7.23
C PHE A 172 -6.98 -8.10 8.12
N ILE A 173 -5.76 -8.49 7.70
CA ILE A 173 -4.87 -9.34 8.50
C ILE A 173 -4.55 -8.68 9.83
N HIS A 174 -4.26 -7.38 9.84
CA HIS A 174 -3.89 -6.67 11.06
C HIS A 174 -5.02 -6.65 12.10
N TYR A 175 -6.24 -6.32 11.68
CA TYR A 175 -7.35 -6.14 12.61
C TYR A 175 -7.98 -7.48 13.03
N PHE A 176 -8.23 -8.39 12.08
CA PHE A 176 -8.81 -9.71 12.40
C PHE A 176 -7.78 -10.71 12.93
N GLY A 177 -6.52 -10.63 12.50
CA GLY A 177 -5.45 -11.49 13.02
C GLY A 177 -5.12 -11.20 14.49
N ASN A 178 -5.42 -9.99 14.97
CA ASN A 178 -5.25 -9.63 16.37
C ASN A 178 -6.36 -10.16 17.30
N GLU A 179 -7.53 -10.55 16.77
CA GLU A 179 -8.63 -11.15 17.55
C GLU A 179 -8.51 -12.67 17.68
N LEU A 180 -7.69 -13.32 16.86
CA LEU A 180 -7.48 -14.78 16.85
C LEU A 180 -6.34 -15.26 17.76
N PHE A 181 -5.62 -14.35 18.44
CA PHE A 181 -4.51 -14.65 19.35
C PHE A 181 -4.46 -13.78 20.62
#